data_AF-A0A250XPQ9-F1
#
_entry.id   AF-A0A250XPQ9-F1
#
_cell.length_a   1.000
_cell.length_b   1.000
_cell.length_c   1.000
_cell.angle_alpha   90.00
_cell.angle_beta   90.00
_cell.angle_gamma   90.00
#
_symmetry.space_group_name_H-M   'P 1'
#
loop_
_entity.id
_entity.type
_entity.pdbx_description
1 polymer ?
#
loop_
_entity_poly.entity_id
_entity_poly.type
_entity_poly.pdbx_seq_one_letter_code
_entity_poly.pdbx_strand_id
1 'polypeptide(L)'
;YCFTVGKDRLVKYWDVDRHEMLMEMPGHHAEVWALAVSSYGDFVITGSHDRSLRRWDRTQEPFFVEEEREKRLESMFEADLERGGADVSGAGGEGEPDGTGSSKGAEEGTAASAGRKTLDSVSAADNIIEALEMAAHEVERHKEAAAADIHGAPKAPPMNPLMLGLTPSAYVLRAVVAVKSADLESALLMLPFSDALRLLTYLPEWLQQSAGGAHAELSCRTAVLLLRLHHAQLVATAGARHVLLKLRRYLRPAVQALKDTSGFNAAGLRHIQRLVKERSSMMADD
;
A
#
# COMPACT_ATOMS: atom_id res chain seq x y z
N TYR A 1 33.05 16.67 -15.99
CA TYR A 1 31.90 16.53 -15.08
C TYR A 1 32.06 17.38 -13.84
N CYS A 2 30.97 17.96 -13.32
CA CYS A 2 30.98 18.71 -12.06
C CYS A 2 29.77 18.37 -11.19
N PHE A 3 29.87 18.70 -9.90
CA PHE A 3 28.77 18.56 -8.95
C PHE A 3 28.40 19.93 -8.40
N THR A 4 27.10 20.17 -8.25
CA THR A 4 26.58 21.39 -7.62
C THR A 4 25.66 21.01 -6.47
N VAL A 5 25.70 21.81 -5.40
CA VAL A 5 24.82 21.70 -4.23
C VAL A 5 24.17 23.04 -3.95
N GLY A 6 22.98 23.02 -3.34
CA GLY A 6 22.24 24.23 -3.06
C GLY A 6 21.24 24.13 -1.91
N LYS A 7 20.41 25.17 -1.82
CA LYS A 7 19.31 25.27 -0.85
C LYS A 7 18.09 24.43 -1.24
N ASP A 8 18.06 23.94 -2.47
CA ASP A 8 17.04 23.02 -2.99
C ASP A 8 17.12 21.61 -2.38
N ARG A 9 18.06 21.37 -1.45
CA ARG A 9 18.29 20.08 -0.76
C ARG A 9 18.80 18.98 -1.69
N LEU A 10 19.14 19.33 -2.94
CA LEU A 10 19.54 18.39 -3.98
C LEU A 10 21.05 18.50 -4.25
N VAL A 11 21.62 17.37 -4.66
CA VAL A 11 22.96 17.32 -5.25
C VAL A 11 22.78 17.01 -6.73
N LYS A 12 23.32 17.86 -7.61
CA LYS A 12 23.17 17.72 -9.06
C LYS A 12 24.51 17.38 -9.69
N TYR A 13 24.48 16.44 -10.62
CA TYR A 13 25.64 15.98 -11.39
C TYR A 13 25.51 16.47 -12.84
N TRP A 14 26.59 17.04 -13.36
CA TRP A 14 26.58 17.73 -14.65
C TRP A 14 27.70 17.25 -15.57
N ASP A 15 27.38 17.19 -16.85
CA ASP A 15 28.35 17.20 -17.93
C ASP A 15 28.60 18.65 -18.34
N VAL A 16 29.82 19.13 -18.11
CA VAL A 16 30.21 20.52 -18.42
C VAL A 16 30.46 20.70 -19.92
N ASP A 17 30.89 19.64 -20.62
CA ASP A 17 31.18 19.74 -22.04
C ASP A 17 29.88 19.81 -22.85
N ARG A 18 28.90 19.00 -22.44
CA ARG A 18 27.57 18.96 -23.07
C ARG A 18 26.59 19.96 -22.50
N HIS A 19 26.93 20.62 -21.38
CA HIS A 19 26.05 21.53 -20.64
C HIS A 19 24.73 20.89 -20.22
N GLU A 20 24.77 19.58 -19.95
CA GLU A 20 23.60 18.78 -19.62
C GLU A 20 23.68 18.34 -18.16
N MET A 21 22.54 18.43 -17.46
CA MET A 21 22.40 17.79 -16.15
C MET A 21 22.23 16.29 -16.38
N LEU A 22 23.09 15.51 -15.75
CA LEU A 22 23.10 14.06 -15.88
C LEU A 22 22.16 13.42 -14.88
N MET A 23 22.26 13.83 -13.60
CA MET A 23 21.52 13.20 -12.51
C MET A 23 21.20 14.19 -11.38
N GLU A 24 20.01 14.03 -10.80
CA GLU A 24 19.62 14.64 -9.53
C GLU A 24 19.64 13.58 -8.44
N MET A 25 20.38 13.82 -7.36
CA MET A 25 20.50 12.89 -6.25
C MET A 25 19.70 13.40 -5.04
N PRO A 26 18.44 12.96 -4.86
CA PRO A 26 17.66 13.28 -3.70
C PRO A 26 18.12 12.45 -2.49
N GLY A 27 18.13 13.07 -1.32
CA GLY A 27 18.47 12.36 -0.09
C GLY A 27 18.54 13.29 1.09
N HIS A 28 19.06 14.50 0.91
CA HIS A 28 19.12 15.49 1.98
C HIS A 28 17.75 16.05 2.35
N HIS A 29 17.54 16.25 3.65
CA HIS A 29 16.29 16.78 4.18
C HIS A 29 16.37 18.29 4.48
N ALA A 30 17.53 18.89 4.27
CA ALA A 30 17.77 20.32 4.44
C ALA A 30 18.85 20.81 3.47
N GLU A 31 19.15 22.12 3.53
CA GLU A 31 20.12 22.79 2.65
C GLU A 31 21.50 22.13 2.76
N VAL A 32 22.15 21.94 1.61
CA VAL A 32 23.48 21.34 1.52
C VAL A 32 24.54 22.45 1.47
N TRP A 33 25.44 22.45 2.45
CA TRP A 33 26.43 23.52 2.64
C TRP A 33 27.83 23.15 2.18
N ALA A 34 28.15 21.85 2.21
CA ALA A 34 29.48 21.36 1.91
C ALA A 34 29.42 20.23 0.88
N LEU A 35 30.37 20.26 -0.06
CA LEU A 35 30.61 19.19 -1.03
C LEU A 35 32.11 18.96 -1.16
N ALA A 36 32.51 17.70 -1.06
CA ALA A 36 33.89 17.26 -1.26
C ALA A 36 33.91 16.03 -2.16
N VAL A 37 34.79 16.02 -3.17
CA VAL A 37 34.95 14.91 -4.12
C VAL A 37 36.23 14.16 -3.77
N SER A 38 36.19 12.83 -3.83
CA SER A 38 37.39 12.00 -3.70
C SER A 38 38.40 12.32 -4.81
N SER A 39 39.70 12.33 -4.49
CA SER A 39 40.77 12.57 -5.47
C SER A 39 40.78 11.54 -6.60
N TYR A 40 40.30 10.32 -6.34
CA TYR A 40 40.18 9.25 -7.32
C TYR A 40 38.83 9.27 -8.07
N GLY A 41 37.88 10.11 -7.65
CA GLY A 41 36.55 10.22 -8.26
C GLY A 41 35.61 9.05 -7.95
N ASP A 42 35.94 8.21 -6.96
CA ASP A 42 35.14 7.03 -6.62
C ASP A 42 33.91 7.35 -5.78
N PHE A 43 33.96 8.44 -5.00
CA PHE A 43 32.85 8.87 -4.16
C PHE A 43 32.84 10.38 -3.92
N VAL A 44 31.67 10.88 -3.54
CA VAL A 44 31.43 12.27 -3.14
C VAL A 44 30.85 12.29 -1.74
N ILE A 45 31.29 13.23 -0.91
CA ILE A 45 30.71 13.49 0.42
C ILE A 45 30.00 14.83 0.39
N THR A 46 28.77 14.85 0.91
CA THR A 46 28.00 16.08 1.07
C THR A 46 27.54 16.26 2.51
N GLY A 47 27.64 17.50 3.00
CA GLY A 47 27.25 17.88 4.35
C GLY A 47 26.07 18.84 4.34
N SER A 48 25.04 18.50 5.11
CA SER A 48 23.76 19.18 5.13
C SER A 48 23.44 19.79 6.49
N HIS A 49 22.55 20.78 6.49
CA HIS A 49 21.99 21.38 7.70
C HIS A 49 21.12 20.39 8.51
N ASP A 50 20.73 19.25 7.92
CA ASP A 50 20.03 18.16 8.62
C ASP A 50 20.93 17.41 9.62
N ARG A 51 22.17 17.89 9.82
CA ARG A 51 23.21 17.32 10.69
C ARG A 51 23.68 15.96 10.22
N SER A 52 23.47 15.62 8.95
CA SER A 52 23.98 14.42 8.33
C SER A 52 25.10 14.72 7.33
N LEU A 53 26.02 13.77 7.24
CA LEU A 53 26.95 13.64 6.12
C LEU A 53 26.48 12.45 5.30
N ARG A 54 26.34 12.64 3.98
CA ARG A 54 26.00 11.56 3.05
C ARG A 54 27.19 11.29 2.13
N ARG A 55 27.46 10.01 1.92
CA ARG A 55 28.46 9.52 0.97
C ARG A 55 27.74 8.95 -0.25
N TRP A 56 28.18 9.36 -1.43
CA TRP A 56 27.65 8.94 -2.72
C TRP A 56 28.75 8.16 -3.43
N ASP A 57 28.56 6.86 -3.59
CA ASP A 57 29.52 5.99 -4.28
C ASP A 57 29.15 5.86 -5.75
N ARG A 58 30.15 5.86 -6.63
CA ARG A 58 29.93 5.65 -8.07
C ARG A 58 29.69 4.17 -8.35
N THR A 59 28.48 3.82 -8.79
CA THR A 59 28.14 2.46 -9.25
C THR A 59 28.53 2.28 -10.73
N GLN A 60 28.64 1.03 -11.17
CA GLN A 60 28.88 0.69 -12.59
C GLN A 60 27.57 0.52 -13.39
N GLU A 61 26.45 0.91 -12.80
CA GLU A 61 25.14 0.78 -13.43
C GLU A 61 25.02 1.80 -14.57
N PRO A 62 24.69 1.37 -15.80
CA PRO A 62 24.49 2.29 -16.90
C PRO A 62 23.21 3.10 -16.63
N PHE A 63 23.33 4.41 -16.55
CA PHE A 63 22.18 5.31 -16.44
C PHE A 63 21.91 5.99 -17.79
N PHE A 64 20.64 6.10 -18.15
CA PHE A 64 20.21 6.77 -19.38
C PHE A 64 19.77 8.20 -19.03
N VAL A 65 20.49 9.19 -19.57
CA VAL A 65 20.24 10.63 -19.28
C VAL A 65 18.80 11.04 -19.65
N GLU A 66 18.22 10.42 -20.68
CA GLU A 66 16.85 10.69 -21.10
C GLU A 66 15.81 10.21 -20.09
N GLU A 67 15.99 9.03 -19.51
CA GLU A 67 15.09 8.44 -18.51
C GLU A 67 15.11 9.27 -17.21
N GLU A 68 16.28 9.71 -16.76
CA GLU A 68 16.38 10.58 -15.58
C GLU A 68 15.76 11.96 -15.80
N ARG A 69 15.89 12.49 -17.01
CA ARG A 69 15.23 13.74 -17.41
C ARG A 69 13.71 13.58 -17.43
N GLU A 70 13.20 12.47 -17.96
CA GLU A 70 11.77 12.15 -18.00
C GLU A 70 11.22 12.01 -16.57
N LYS A 71 11.86 11.21 -15.73
CA LYS A 71 11.50 11.03 -14.33
C LYS A 71 11.46 12.36 -13.56
N ARG A 72 12.39 13.29 -13.84
CA ARG A 72 12.37 14.63 -13.26
C ARG A 72 11.17 15.45 -13.75
N LEU A 73 10.86 15.39 -15.04
CA LEU A 73 9.70 16.09 -15.61
C LEU A 73 8.39 15.55 -15.04
N GLU A 74 8.27 14.23 -14.88
CA GLU A 74 7.14 13.57 -14.22
C GLU A 74 7.00 14.04 -12.77
N SER A 75 8.11 14.04 -12.02
CA SER A 75 8.10 14.52 -10.62
C SER A 75 7.71 16.00 -10.50
N MET A 76 8.15 16.85 -11.44
CA MET A 76 7.74 18.26 -11.47
C MET A 76 6.25 18.40 -11.82
N PHE A 77 5.77 17.63 -12.80
CA PHE A 77 4.37 17.64 -13.21
C PHE A 77 3.44 17.14 -12.10
N GLU A 78 3.83 16.09 -11.39
CA GLU A 78 3.13 15.59 -10.21
C GLU A 78 3.08 16.67 -9.12
N ALA A 79 4.21 17.31 -8.81
CA ALA A 79 4.26 18.41 -7.84
C ALA A 79 3.38 19.62 -8.26
N ASP A 80 3.35 19.95 -9.55
CA ASP A 80 2.50 21.02 -10.08
C ASP A 80 1.01 20.67 -10.03
N LEU A 81 0.64 19.41 -10.28
CA LEU A 81 -0.72 18.92 -10.08
C LEU A 81 -1.14 18.97 -8.60
N GLU A 82 -0.25 18.55 -7.71
CA GLU A 82 -0.46 18.63 -6.26
C GLU A 82 -0.63 20.08 -5.79
N ARG A 83 0.12 21.02 -6.37
CA ARG A 83 0.03 22.45 -6.05
C ARG A 83 -1.20 23.11 -6.67
N GLY A 84 -1.52 22.78 -7.92
CA GLY A 84 -2.68 23.32 -8.65
C GLY A 84 -4.03 22.81 -8.13
N GLY A 85 -4.06 21.63 -7.52
CA GLY A 85 -5.24 21.09 -6.84
C GLY A 85 -5.70 21.90 -5.61
N ALA A 86 -4.84 22.78 -5.08
CA ALA A 86 -5.18 23.67 -3.96
C ALA A 86 -5.86 24.98 -4.38
N ASP A 87 -5.79 25.38 -5.66
CA ASP A 87 -6.15 26.73 -6.12
C ASP A 87 -7.43 26.79 -6.99
N VAL A 88 -8.35 25.81 -6.88
CA VAL A 88 -9.65 25.88 -7.58
C VAL A 88 -10.75 26.56 -6.75
N SER A 89 -10.43 27.12 -5.58
CA SER A 89 -11.36 27.98 -4.83
C SER A 89 -10.76 29.35 -4.52
N GLY A 90 -10.66 30.22 -5.53
CA GLY A 90 -10.18 31.58 -5.29
C GLY A 90 -9.98 32.44 -6.53
N ALA A 91 -10.94 32.47 -7.46
CA ALA A 91 -10.92 33.50 -8.50
C ALA A 91 -11.24 34.88 -7.87
N GLY A 92 -10.26 35.78 -7.86
CA GLY A 92 -10.48 37.23 -7.76
C GLY A 92 -9.59 37.94 -6.74
N GLY A 93 -8.54 38.61 -7.22
CA GLY A 93 -7.80 39.58 -6.41
C GLY A 93 -6.41 39.88 -6.96
N GLU A 94 -6.33 40.85 -7.87
CA GLU A 94 -5.09 41.51 -8.28
C GLU A 94 -4.41 42.17 -7.07
N GLY A 95 -3.09 42.02 -6.94
CA GLY A 95 -2.27 42.69 -5.92
C GLY A 95 -0.78 42.38 -6.10
N GLU A 96 0.00 43.43 -6.32
CA GLU A 96 1.45 43.45 -6.63
C GLU A 96 2.37 42.72 -5.63
N PRO A 97 3.60 42.34 -6.04
CA PRO A 97 4.56 41.68 -5.17
C PRO A 97 5.39 42.72 -4.42
N ASP A 98 5.25 42.79 -3.11
CA ASP A 98 6.17 43.57 -2.28
C ASP A 98 6.89 42.67 -1.27
N GLY A 99 8.22 42.85 -1.22
CA GLY A 99 9.13 41.97 -0.54
C GLY A 99 9.13 42.15 0.97
N THR A 100 9.26 41.04 1.70
CA THR A 100 10.09 40.87 2.91
C THR A 100 9.91 39.44 3.42
N GLY A 101 10.87 38.58 3.08
CA GLY A 101 10.92 37.19 3.52
C GLY A 101 11.42 37.09 4.96
N SER A 102 10.55 36.67 5.88
CA SER A 102 10.96 36.04 7.13
C SER A 102 10.06 34.86 7.44
N SER A 103 10.70 33.68 7.45
CA SER A 103 10.41 32.52 8.30
C SER A 103 8.93 32.16 8.52
N LYS A 104 8.41 31.26 7.70
CA LYS A 104 7.46 30.26 8.20
C LYS A 104 8.04 28.89 7.91
N GLY A 105 8.29 28.15 8.99
CA GLY A 105 8.69 26.75 8.93
C GLY A 105 7.66 25.99 8.11
N ALA A 106 8.14 25.34 7.06
CA ALA A 106 7.34 24.45 6.24
C ALA A 106 6.97 23.23 7.09
N GLU A 107 5.70 23.16 7.51
CA GLU A 107 5.03 21.88 7.75
C GLU A 107 4.81 21.18 6.39
N GLU A 108 5.91 20.79 5.73
CA GLU A 108 5.89 20.01 4.48
C GLU A 108 5.62 18.50 4.74
N GLY A 109 5.31 18.11 5.99
CA GLY A 109 5.34 16.71 6.42
C GLY A 109 4.01 15.94 6.43
N THR A 110 2.86 16.62 6.32
CA THR A 110 1.55 15.96 6.52
C THR A 110 0.76 15.79 5.22
N ALA A 111 0.74 16.81 4.36
CA ALA A 111 -0.01 16.79 3.10
C ALA A 111 0.61 15.85 2.05
N ALA A 112 1.94 15.90 1.85
CA ALA A 112 2.65 15.02 0.91
C ALA A 112 2.56 13.54 1.32
N SER A 113 2.64 13.25 2.63
CA SER A 113 2.42 11.89 3.15
C SER A 113 0.97 11.44 2.98
N ALA A 114 0.00 12.35 3.05
CA ALA A 114 -1.42 12.02 2.85
C ALA A 114 -1.71 11.71 1.38
N GLY A 115 -1.20 12.50 0.43
CA GLY A 115 -1.32 12.25 -1.02
C GLY A 115 -0.72 10.90 -1.42
N ARG A 116 0.49 10.59 -0.92
CA ARG A 116 1.14 9.30 -1.19
C ARG A 116 0.39 8.10 -0.58
N LYS A 117 -0.21 8.26 0.61
CA LYS A 117 -1.10 7.24 1.19
C LYS A 117 -2.36 7.02 0.35
N THR A 118 -2.91 8.09 -0.26
CA THR A 118 -4.04 7.93 -1.17
C THR A 118 -3.66 7.19 -2.45
N LEU A 119 -2.50 7.48 -3.05
CA LEU A 119 -2.00 6.76 -4.24
C LEU A 119 -1.77 5.27 -3.97
N ASP A 120 -1.09 4.94 -2.86
CA ASP A 120 -0.89 3.55 -2.44
C ASP A 120 -2.23 2.82 -2.24
N SER A 121 -3.23 3.51 -1.66
CA SER A 121 -4.56 2.93 -1.44
C SER A 121 -5.38 2.75 -2.72
N VAL A 122 -5.22 3.65 -3.71
CA VAL A 122 -5.85 3.53 -5.03
C VAL A 122 -5.24 2.36 -5.79
N SER A 123 -3.90 2.28 -5.83
CA SER A 123 -3.21 1.15 -6.45
C SER A 123 -3.60 -0.19 -5.77
N ALA A 124 -3.74 -0.21 -4.45
CA ALA A 124 -4.23 -1.39 -3.74
C ALA A 124 -5.67 -1.77 -4.13
N ALA A 125 -6.55 -0.80 -4.34
CA ALA A 125 -7.92 -1.04 -4.82
C ALA A 125 -7.93 -1.60 -6.24
N ASP A 126 -7.16 -1.00 -7.15
CA ASP A 126 -7.04 -1.45 -8.55
C ASP A 126 -6.52 -2.88 -8.62
N ASN A 127 -5.49 -3.22 -7.83
CA ASN A 127 -4.97 -4.59 -7.73
C ASN A 127 -6.04 -5.59 -7.24
N ILE A 128 -6.94 -5.19 -6.32
CA ILE A 128 -8.04 -6.06 -5.87
C ILE A 128 -9.08 -6.22 -6.99
N ILE A 129 -9.41 -5.14 -7.71
CA ILE A 129 -10.39 -5.16 -8.81
C ILE A 129 -9.88 -6.07 -9.93
N GLU A 130 -8.63 -5.89 -10.35
CA GLU A 130 -8.01 -6.71 -11.40
C GLU A 130 -8.01 -8.20 -11.00
N ALA A 131 -7.70 -8.50 -9.74
CA ALA A 131 -7.74 -9.87 -9.23
C ALA A 131 -9.16 -10.46 -9.23
N LEU A 132 -10.18 -9.67 -8.90
CA LEU A 132 -11.58 -10.08 -8.94
C LEU A 132 -12.08 -10.31 -10.37
N GLU A 133 -11.67 -9.47 -11.32
CA GLU A 133 -12.00 -9.62 -12.74
C GLU A 133 -11.37 -10.87 -13.34
N MET A 134 -10.07 -11.10 -13.11
CA MET A 134 -9.39 -12.32 -13.54
C MET A 134 -10.07 -13.57 -12.95
N ALA A 135 -10.43 -13.53 -11.66
CA ALA A 135 -11.13 -14.63 -11.01
C ALA A 135 -12.53 -14.86 -11.61
N ALA A 136 -13.26 -13.79 -11.96
CA ALA A 136 -14.57 -13.90 -12.59
C ALA A 136 -14.49 -14.55 -13.97
N HIS A 137 -13.53 -14.11 -14.80
CA HIS A 137 -13.27 -14.70 -16.11
C HIS A 137 -12.93 -16.19 -16.03
N GLU A 138 -12.16 -16.60 -15.03
CA GLU A 138 -11.82 -18.01 -14.87
C GLU A 138 -13.02 -18.85 -14.40
N VAL A 139 -13.85 -18.32 -13.51
CA VAL A 139 -15.10 -18.97 -13.10
C VAL A 139 -16.04 -19.15 -14.30
N GLU A 140 -16.12 -18.17 -15.20
CA GLU A 140 -16.91 -18.27 -16.44
C GLU A 140 -16.35 -19.34 -17.39
N ARG A 141 -15.04 -19.35 -17.62
CA ARG A 141 -14.38 -20.39 -18.42
C ARG A 141 -14.65 -21.80 -17.90
N HIS A 142 -14.60 -21.99 -16.58
CA HIS A 142 -14.94 -23.26 -15.95
C HIS A 142 -16.42 -23.64 -16.14
N LYS A 143 -17.34 -22.67 -16.11
CA LYS A 143 -18.78 -22.92 -16.37
C LYS A 143 -19.03 -23.30 -17.84
N GLU A 144 -18.38 -22.61 -18.78
CA GLU A 144 -18.50 -22.91 -20.21
C GLU A 144 -17.93 -24.29 -20.54
N ALA A 145 -16.77 -24.64 -19.98
CA ALA A 145 -16.19 -25.97 -20.12
C ALA A 145 -17.10 -27.06 -19.55
N ALA A 146 -17.81 -26.79 -18.44
CA ALA A 146 -18.78 -27.70 -17.87
C ALA A 146 -20.07 -27.81 -18.70
N ALA A 147 -20.49 -26.74 -19.38
CA ALA A 147 -21.69 -26.71 -20.21
C ALA A 147 -21.48 -27.33 -21.61
N ALA A 148 -20.25 -27.32 -22.12
CA ALA A 148 -19.88 -27.96 -23.39
C ALA A 148 -19.84 -29.49 -23.33
N ASP A 149 -20.06 -30.09 -22.16
CA ASP A 149 -19.98 -31.54 -21.96
C ASP A 149 -21.30 -32.25 -22.34
N ILE A 150 -21.33 -32.77 -23.56
CA ILE A 150 -22.37 -33.69 -24.07
C ILE A 150 -21.83 -35.13 -24.11
N HIS A 151 -20.56 -35.38 -23.76
CA HIS A 151 -19.88 -36.66 -24.03
C HIS A 151 -18.95 -37.18 -22.91
N GLY A 152 -19.34 -36.98 -21.65
CA GLY A 152 -19.10 -37.95 -20.57
C GLY A 152 -17.70 -37.99 -19.97
N ALA A 153 -16.86 -36.97 -20.18
CA ALA A 153 -15.63 -36.82 -19.41
C ALA A 153 -15.32 -35.33 -19.21
N PRO A 154 -15.34 -34.81 -17.97
CA PRO A 154 -15.07 -33.39 -17.73
C PRO A 154 -13.60 -33.11 -18.04
N LYS A 155 -13.33 -32.51 -19.20
CA LYS A 155 -12.01 -31.95 -19.50
C LYS A 155 -11.91 -30.64 -18.73
N ALA A 156 -11.46 -30.71 -17.47
CA ALA A 156 -11.16 -29.53 -16.68
C ALA A 156 -10.23 -28.61 -17.49
N PRO A 157 -10.53 -27.31 -17.61
CA PRO A 157 -9.66 -26.40 -18.34
C PRO A 157 -8.25 -26.41 -17.71
N PRO A 158 -7.20 -26.26 -18.53
CA PRO A 158 -5.83 -26.21 -18.01
C PRO A 158 -5.68 -25.03 -17.05
N MET A 159 -4.86 -25.22 -16.02
CA MET A 159 -4.62 -24.21 -15.00
C MET A 159 -4.11 -22.91 -15.62
N ASN A 160 -4.71 -21.78 -15.23
CA ASN A 160 -4.32 -20.48 -15.72
C ASN A 160 -2.90 -20.07 -15.28
N PRO A 161 -1.99 -19.76 -16.23
CA PRO A 161 -0.66 -19.25 -15.90
C PRO A 161 -0.71 -17.87 -15.22
N LEU A 162 -1.66 -17.01 -15.61
CA LEU A 162 -1.83 -15.66 -15.04
C LEU A 162 -2.22 -15.67 -13.56
N MET A 163 -2.93 -16.72 -13.14
CA MET A 163 -3.31 -16.93 -11.73
C MET A 163 -2.28 -17.74 -10.95
N LEU A 164 -1.10 -18.00 -11.55
CA LEU A 164 -0.02 -18.77 -10.94
C LEU A 164 -0.44 -20.20 -10.54
N GLY A 165 -1.44 -20.75 -11.22
CA GLY A 165 -2.01 -22.05 -10.90
C GLY A 165 -2.80 -22.09 -9.58
N LEU A 166 -3.16 -20.95 -9.00
CA LEU A 166 -4.03 -20.90 -7.81
C LEU A 166 -5.51 -21.01 -8.21
N THR A 167 -6.35 -21.41 -7.26
CA THR A 167 -7.81 -21.35 -7.44
C THR A 167 -8.27 -19.89 -7.46
N PRO A 168 -9.42 -19.55 -8.10
CA PRO A 168 -9.95 -18.19 -8.12
C PRO A 168 -10.08 -17.57 -6.72
N SER A 169 -10.57 -18.37 -5.77
CA SER A 169 -10.71 -17.96 -4.37
C SER A 169 -9.36 -17.66 -3.70
N ALA A 170 -8.33 -18.49 -3.92
CA ALA A 170 -7.00 -18.31 -3.33
C ALA A 170 -6.22 -17.15 -3.98
N TYR A 171 -6.43 -16.91 -5.28
CA TYR A 171 -5.82 -15.80 -6.00
C TYR A 171 -6.32 -14.44 -5.49
N VAL A 172 -7.64 -14.30 -5.31
CA VAL A 172 -8.23 -13.09 -4.72
C VAL A 172 -7.79 -12.92 -3.27
N LEU A 173 -7.73 -14.00 -2.48
CA LEU A 173 -7.22 -13.93 -1.11
C LEU A 173 -5.79 -13.38 -1.06
N ARG A 174 -4.92 -13.81 -1.98
CA ARG A 174 -3.55 -13.29 -2.08
C ARG A 174 -3.53 -11.79 -2.36
N ALA A 175 -4.38 -11.29 -3.25
CA ALA A 175 -4.48 -9.86 -3.52
C ALA A 175 -4.87 -9.08 -2.25
N VAL A 176 -5.87 -9.56 -1.51
CA VAL A 176 -6.32 -8.93 -0.25
C VAL A 176 -5.25 -9.01 0.85
N VAL A 177 -4.50 -10.12 0.94
CA VAL A 177 -3.40 -10.29 1.91
C VAL A 177 -2.21 -9.39 1.59
N ALA A 178 -1.97 -9.07 0.32
CA ALA A 178 -0.88 -8.18 -0.09
C ALA A 178 -1.10 -6.72 0.33
N VAL A 179 -2.35 -6.32 0.60
CA VAL A 179 -2.67 -4.94 1.01
C VAL A 179 -2.25 -4.68 2.45
N LYS A 180 -1.57 -3.55 2.68
CA LYS A 180 -1.19 -3.10 4.02
C LYS A 180 -2.44 -2.90 4.88
N SER A 181 -2.40 -3.34 6.13
CA SER A 181 -3.56 -3.27 7.05
C SER A 181 -4.06 -1.84 7.35
N ALA A 182 -3.23 -0.82 7.11
CA ALA A 182 -3.60 0.59 7.25
C ALA A 182 -4.44 1.07 6.05
N ASP A 183 -4.14 0.57 4.85
CA ASP A 183 -4.72 1.05 3.59
C ASP A 183 -5.93 0.20 3.16
N LEU A 184 -6.19 -0.91 3.83
CA LEU A 184 -7.30 -1.83 3.53
C LEU A 184 -8.66 -1.14 3.54
N GLU A 185 -8.93 -0.26 4.52
CA GLU A 185 -10.24 0.41 4.61
C GLU A 185 -10.44 1.42 3.47
N SER A 186 -9.42 2.21 3.15
CA SER A 186 -9.44 3.12 2.00
C SER A 186 -9.55 2.36 0.68
N ALA A 187 -8.83 1.25 0.52
CA ALA A 187 -8.92 0.43 -0.69
C ALA A 187 -10.33 -0.16 -0.87
N LEU A 188 -10.92 -0.69 0.20
CA LEU A 188 -12.30 -1.22 0.19
C LEU A 188 -13.37 -0.16 -0.05
N LEU A 189 -13.11 1.10 0.32
CA LEU A 189 -14.03 2.22 0.05
C LEU A 189 -14.07 2.60 -1.45
N MET A 190 -12.95 2.46 -2.15
CA MET A 190 -12.83 2.80 -3.57
C MET A 190 -13.42 1.74 -4.51
N LEU A 191 -13.72 0.54 -3.98
CA LEU A 191 -14.27 -0.57 -4.75
C LEU A 191 -15.72 -0.30 -5.20
N PRO A 192 -16.06 -0.57 -6.48
CA PRO A 192 -17.44 -0.58 -6.93
C PRO A 192 -18.27 -1.61 -6.17
N PHE A 193 -19.57 -1.33 -6.00
CA PHE A 193 -20.48 -2.22 -5.25
C PHE A 193 -20.59 -3.62 -5.87
N SER A 194 -20.47 -3.74 -7.20
CA SER A 194 -20.42 -5.03 -7.91
C SER A 194 -19.29 -5.92 -7.40
N ASP A 195 -18.11 -5.34 -7.22
CA ASP A 195 -16.90 -6.04 -6.85
C ASP A 195 -16.86 -6.29 -5.34
N ALA A 196 -17.40 -5.37 -4.54
CA ALA A 196 -17.69 -5.61 -3.13
C ALA A 196 -18.61 -6.83 -2.92
N LEU A 197 -19.67 -6.98 -3.74
CA LEU A 197 -20.54 -8.17 -3.69
C LEU A 197 -19.80 -9.45 -4.10
N ARG A 198 -18.99 -9.42 -5.16
CA ARG A 198 -18.15 -10.55 -5.58
C ARG A 198 -17.20 -10.97 -4.47
N LEU A 199 -16.52 -10.01 -3.83
CA LEU A 199 -15.62 -10.23 -2.70
C LEU A 199 -16.36 -10.87 -1.52
N LEU A 200 -17.57 -10.42 -1.20
CA LEU A 200 -18.42 -11.03 -0.16
C LEU A 200 -18.77 -12.50 -0.45
N THR A 201 -18.79 -12.93 -1.72
CA THR A 201 -19.08 -14.33 -2.08
C THR A 201 -17.93 -15.29 -1.80
N TYR A 202 -16.68 -14.81 -1.81
CA TYR A 202 -15.48 -15.61 -1.53
C TYR A 202 -15.18 -15.75 -0.04
N LEU A 203 -15.57 -14.78 0.80
CA LEU A 203 -15.33 -14.79 2.24
C LEU A 203 -15.75 -16.09 2.97
N PRO A 204 -16.91 -16.71 2.68
CA PRO A 204 -17.28 -17.99 3.30
C PRO A 204 -16.28 -19.11 3.04
N GLU A 205 -15.68 -19.16 1.84
CA GLU A 205 -14.67 -20.17 1.49
C GLU A 205 -13.37 -19.91 2.25
N TRP A 206 -12.94 -18.66 2.34
CA TRP A 206 -11.73 -18.28 3.10
C TRP A 206 -11.88 -18.60 4.59
N LEU A 207 -13.07 -18.34 5.17
CA LEU A 207 -13.37 -18.67 6.55
C LEU A 207 -13.40 -20.18 6.82
N GLN A 208 -13.77 -21.01 5.83
CA GLN A 208 -13.76 -22.46 5.94
C GLN A 208 -12.35 -23.05 5.80
N GLN A 209 -11.57 -22.57 4.83
CA GLN A 209 -10.21 -23.04 4.55
C GLN A 209 -9.21 -22.57 5.63
N SER A 210 -9.58 -21.55 6.42
CA SER A 210 -8.78 -20.99 7.51
C SER A 210 -8.68 -21.88 8.77
N ALA A 211 -8.66 -23.21 8.64
CA ALA A 211 -8.40 -24.12 9.77
C ALA A 211 -7.03 -23.85 10.47
N GLY A 212 -6.16 -23.03 9.88
CA GLY A 212 -4.89 -22.54 10.45
C GLY A 212 -4.90 -21.11 11.01
N GLY A 213 -6.05 -20.44 11.16
CA GLY A 213 -6.22 -19.15 11.87
C GLY A 213 -5.61 -17.90 11.23
N ALA A 214 -4.57 -18.01 10.40
CA ALA A 214 -3.80 -16.86 9.88
C ALA A 214 -4.63 -15.87 9.04
N HIS A 215 -5.64 -16.35 8.31
CA HIS A 215 -6.46 -15.51 7.43
C HIS A 215 -7.88 -15.27 7.97
N ALA A 216 -8.24 -15.86 9.12
CA ALA A 216 -9.55 -15.67 9.73
C ALA A 216 -9.76 -14.22 10.17
N GLU A 217 -8.76 -13.60 10.79
CA GLU A 217 -8.86 -12.21 11.26
C GLU A 217 -9.07 -11.25 10.09
N LEU A 218 -8.23 -11.35 9.04
CA LEU A 218 -8.33 -10.53 7.85
C LEU A 218 -9.68 -10.71 7.15
N SER A 219 -10.16 -11.95 7.02
CA SER A 219 -11.47 -12.25 6.42
C SER A 219 -12.61 -11.65 7.24
N CYS A 220 -12.55 -11.75 8.58
CA CYS A 220 -13.54 -11.14 9.46
C CYS A 220 -13.51 -9.61 9.38
N ARG A 221 -12.32 -9.01 9.37
CA ARG A 221 -12.15 -7.56 9.25
C ARG A 221 -12.69 -7.05 7.92
N THR A 222 -12.32 -7.71 6.82
CA THR A 222 -12.82 -7.40 5.46
C THR A 222 -14.33 -7.52 5.40
N ALA A 223 -14.91 -8.59 5.96
CA ALA A 223 -16.36 -8.77 6.04
C ALA A 223 -17.03 -7.59 6.77
N VAL A 224 -16.54 -7.23 7.96
CA VAL A 224 -17.14 -6.15 8.76
C VAL A 224 -17.00 -4.79 8.07
N LEU A 225 -15.86 -4.52 7.43
CA LEU A 225 -15.64 -3.27 6.67
C LEU A 225 -16.61 -3.17 5.50
N LEU A 226 -16.72 -4.20 4.65
CA LEU A 226 -17.65 -4.20 3.52
C LEU A 226 -19.11 -4.01 3.95
N LEU A 227 -19.51 -4.65 5.05
CA LEU A 227 -20.85 -4.51 5.62
C LEU A 227 -21.12 -3.10 6.14
N ARG A 228 -20.12 -2.45 6.75
CA ARG A 228 -20.23 -1.09 7.27
C ARG A 228 -20.26 -0.06 6.14
N LEU A 229 -19.35 -0.19 5.18
CA LEU A 229 -19.20 0.75 4.06
C LEU A 229 -20.42 0.72 3.13
N HIS A 230 -20.90 -0.47 2.76
CA HIS A 230 -22.00 -0.62 1.79
C HIS A 230 -23.36 -0.92 2.42
N HIS A 231 -23.59 -0.56 3.69
CA HIS A 231 -24.82 -0.91 4.41
C HIS A 231 -26.10 -0.54 3.64
N ALA A 232 -26.19 0.70 3.14
CA ALA A 232 -27.38 1.18 2.41
C ALA A 232 -27.64 0.38 1.12
N GLN A 233 -26.58 0.11 0.36
CA GLN A 233 -26.66 -0.62 -0.92
C GLN A 233 -26.98 -2.11 -0.70
N LEU A 234 -26.46 -2.72 0.37
CA LEU A 234 -26.74 -4.11 0.74
C LEU A 234 -28.19 -4.32 1.16
N VAL A 235 -28.79 -3.36 1.88
CA VAL A 235 -30.21 -3.43 2.29
C VAL A 235 -31.14 -3.28 1.09
N ALA A 236 -30.78 -2.43 0.12
CA ALA A 236 -31.56 -2.23 -1.10
C ALA A 236 -31.50 -3.43 -2.07
N THR A 237 -30.39 -4.19 -2.06
CA THR A 237 -30.14 -5.27 -3.04
C THR A 237 -30.69 -6.61 -2.56
N ALA A 238 -31.80 -7.07 -3.15
CA ALA A 238 -32.42 -8.35 -2.79
C ALA A 238 -31.47 -9.57 -2.94
N GLY A 239 -30.58 -9.56 -3.93
CA GLY A 239 -29.59 -10.63 -4.17
C GLY A 239 -28.52 -10.76 -3.09
N ALA A 240 -28.25 -9.69 -2.33
CA ALA A 240 -27.26 -9.71 -1.25
C ALA A 240 -27.69 -10.59 -0.07
N ARG A 241 -29.01 -10.78 0.12
CA ARG A 241 -29.58 -11.54 1.24
C ARG A 241 -29.03 -12.96 1.35
N HIS A 242 -28.90 -13.67 0.23
CA HIS A 242 -28.40 -15.05 0.21
C HIS A 242 -26.93 -15.12 0.65
N VAL A 243 -26.11 -14.20 0.14
CA VAL A 243 -24.69 -14.09 0.47
C VAL A 243 -24.51 -13.79 1.96
N LEU A 244 -25.28 -12.84 2.50
CA LEU A 244 -25.25 -12.47 3.91
C LEU A 244 -25.69 -13.60 4.85
N LEU A 245 -26.70 -14.38 4.47
CA LEU A 245 -27.15 -15.53 5.26
C LEU A 245 -26.09 -16.63 5.31
N LYS A 246 -25.41 -16.91 4.19
CA LYS A 246 -24.26 -17.82 4.15
C LYS A 246 -23.13 -17.29 5.03
N LEU A 247 -22.74 -16.04 4.86
CA LEU A 247 -21.67 -15.40 5.62
C LEU A 247 -21.92 -15.45 7.13
N ARG A 248 -23.16 -15.17 7.57
CA ARG A 248 -23.54 -15.22 8.99
C ARG A 248 -23.27 -16.58 9.64
N ARG A 249 -23.44 -17.68 8.88
CA ARG A 249 -23.23 -19.06 9.38
C ARG A 249 -21.76 -19.34 9.67
N TYR A 250 -20.83 -18.74 8.92
CA TYR A 250 -19.39 -18.97 9.06
C TYR A 250 -18.69 -17.91 9.91
N LEU A 251 -19.16 -16.66 9.86
CA LEU A 251 -18.55 -15.54 10.57
C LEU A 251 -18.67 -15.69 12.09
N ARG A 252 -19.83 -16.13 12.61
CA ARG A 252 -20.04 -16.30 14.06
C ARG A 252 -19.10 -17.35 14.68
N PRO A 253 -19.00 -18.59 14.15
CA PRO A 253 -18.03 -19.56 14.65
C PRO A 253 -16.58 -19.09 14.53
N ALA A 254 -16.21 -18.44 13.42
CA ALA A 254 -14.84 -17.96 13.21
C ALA A 254 -14.44 -16.90 14.24
N VAL A 255 -15.31 -15.92 14.50
CA VAL A 255 -15.08 -14.89 15.53
C VAL A 255 -15.04 -15.50 16.93
N GLN A 256 -15.88 -16.50 17.21
CA GLN A 256 -15.85 -17.20 18.49
C GLN A 256 -14.51 -17.94 18.69
N ALA A 257 -14.00 -18.63 17.67
CA ALA A 257 -12.69 -19.30 17.75
C ALA A 257 -11.53 -18.31 17.96
N LEU A 258 -11.56 -17.14 17.30
CA LEU A 258 -10.58 -16.07 17.54
C LEU A 258 -10.69 -15.49 18.97
N LYS A 259 -11.91 -15.38 19.49
CA LYS A 259 -12.14 -14.95 20.87
C LYS A 259 -11.63 -15.98 21.88
N ASP A 260 -11.83 -17.26 21.62
CA ASP A 260 -11.43 -18.34 22.53
C ASP A 260 -9.90 -18.46 22.57
N THR A 261 -9.23 -18.38 21.42
CA THR A 261 -7.75 -18.38 21.33
C THR A 261 -7.13 -17.15 22.01
N SER A 262 -7.64 -15.95 21.74
CA SER A 262 -7.18 -14.73 22.43
C SER A 262 -7.49 -14.75 23.93
N GLY A 263 -8.64 -15.31 24.33
CA GLY A 263 -9.02 -15.53 25.72
C GLY A 263 -8.07 -16.48 26.46
N PHE A 264 -7.73 -17.60 25.82
CA PHE A 264 -6.76 -18.57 26.34
C PHE A 264 -5.37 -17.93 26.49
N ASN A 265 -4.89 -17.24 25.45
CA ASN A 265 -3.60 -16.56 25.47
C ASN A 265 -3.54 -15.48 26.58
N ALA A 266 -4.61 -14.69 26.75
CA ALA A 266 -4.69 -13.69 27.80
C ALA A 266 -4.70 -14.32 29.21
N ALA A 267 -5.42 -15.43 29.40
CA ALA A 267 -5.41 -16.16 30.67
C ALA A 267 -4.02 -16.74 30.99
N GLY A 268 -3.35 -17.33 29.98
CA GLY A 268 -1.98 -17.83 30.08
C GLY A 268 -0.98 -16.72 30.45
N LEU A 269 -1.04 -15.57 29.78
CA LEU A 269 -0.18 -14.42 30.10
C LEU A 269 -0.40 -13.89 31.51
N ARG A 270 -1.66 -13.80 31.98
CA ARG A 270 -1.95 -13.40 33.37
C ARG A 270 -1.40 -14.41 34.38
N HIS A 271 -1.42 -15.70 34.07
CA HIS A 271 -0.84 -16.73 34.92
C HIS A 271 0.68 -16.60 35.00
N ILE A 272 1.35 -16.46 33.86
CA ILE A 272 2.80 -16.22 33.79
C ILE A 272 3.18 -14.95 34.56
N GLN A 273 2.41 -13.86 34.39
CA GLN A 273 2.65 -12.62 35.12
C GLN A 273 2.57 -12.81 36.64
N ARG A 274 1.63 -13.65 37.13
CA ARG A 274 1.52 -13.98 38.56
C ARG A 274 2.74 -14.75 39.05
N LEU A 275 3.17 -15.78 38.32
CA LEU A 275 4.37 -16.56 38.65
C LEU A 275 5.64 -15.71 38.69
N VAL A 276 5.79 -14.78 37.74
CA VAL A 276 6.93 -13.84 37.73
C VAL A 276 6.89 -12.94 38.95
N LYS A 277 5.72 -12.43 39.35
CA LYS A 277 5.58 -11.62 40.57
C LYS A 277 5.94 -12.40 41.82
N GLU A 278 5.44 -13.63 41.96
CA GLU A 278 5.74 -14.52 43.09
C GLU A 278 7.25 -14.85 43.17
N ARG A 279 7.90 -15.10 42.03
CA ARG A 279 9.35 -15.32 41.97
C ARG A 279 10.14 -14.06 42.30
N SER A 280 9.69 -12.89 41.84
CA SER A 280 10.34 -11.61 42.15
C SER A 280 10.21 -11.21 43.63
N SER A 281 9.10 -11.54 44.29
CA SER A 281 8.97 -11.32 45.73
C SER A 281 9.87 -12.26 46.52
N MET A 282 9.98 -13.54 46.13
CA MET A 282 10.89 -14.48 46.78
C MET A 282 12.37 -14.07 46.67
N MET A 283 12.79 -13.46 45.56
CA MET A 283 14.16 -12.96 45.38
C MET A 283 14.45 -11.61 46.08
N ALA A 284 13.42 -10.89 46.53
CA ALA A 284 13.58 -9.63 47.26
C ALA A 284 13.63 -9.84 48.79
N ASP A 285 13.19 -11.00 49.26
CA ASP A 285 13.16 -11.37 50.68
C ASP A 285 14.41 -12.17 51.14
N ASP A 286 15.28 -12.61 50.20
CA ASP A 286 16.61 -13.23 50.45
C ASP A 286 17.75 -12.19 50.32
#